data_AF-A0A8S9S427-F1
#
_entry.id   AF-A0A8S9S427-F1
#
_cell.length_a   1.000
_cell.length_b   1.000
_cell.length_c   1.000
_cell.angle_alpha   90.00
_cell.angle_beta   90.00
_cell.angle_gamma   90.00
#
_symmetry.space_group_name_H-M   'P 1'
#
loop_
_entity.id
_entity.type
_entity.pdbx_description
1 polymer ?
#
loop_
_entity_poly.entity_id
_entity_poly.type
_entity_poly.pdbx_seq_one_letter_code
_entity_poly.pdbx_strand_id
1 'polypeptide(L)'
;MSDIVFLRAWTPVEVPQFYNPLTTALQPRDKTWTGMKTFRELRSEHNIPIPVNKDSLYKPIERKTKKFNPLVIPKKLQAELPFASKPKNKPARKRPDLDARRAVVMEPEERKAHAVVQHYKLMHKVKVTKKKAKEQEKRKAYEAEKAKKEVISKKRNREERRERYRTEDKQKKMKRGQD
;
A
#
# COMPACT_ATOMS: atom_id res chain seq x y z
N MET A 1 0.69 -18.77 -9.50
CA MET A 1 1.28 -19.45 -8.33
C MET A 1 2.68 -18.88 -8.12
N SER A 2 2.78 -17.69 -7.52
CA SER A 2 4.05 -16.98 -7.25
C SER A 2 4.30 -16.75 -5.77
N ASP A 3 3.44 -17.31 -4.92
CA ASP A 3 3.47 -17.09 -3.48
C ASP A 3 4.52 -18.00 -2.85
N ILE A 4 5.09 -17.55 -1.72
CA ILE A 4 6.06 -18.29 -0.92
C ILE A 4 5.37 -18.67 0.38
N VAL A 5 5.31 -19.97 0.67
CA VAL A 5 4.77 -20.51 1.93
C VAL A 5 5.92 -20.73 2.90
N PHE A 6 5.88 -20.10 4.07
CA PHE A 6 6.90 -20.27 5.11
C PHE A 6 6.27 -20.61 6.47
N LEU A 7 6.96 -21.47 7.24
CA LEU A 7 6.63 -21.80 8.62
C LEU A 7 7.61 -21.07 9.54
N ARG A 8 7.09 -20.29 10.49
CA ARG A 8 7.91 -19.59 11.48
C ARG A 8 8.09 -20.46 12.72
N ALA A 9 9.32 -20.93 12.95
CA ALA A 9 9.70 -21.72 14.11
C ALA A 9 10.78 -21.01 14.95
N TRP A 10 11.02 -21.52 16.16
CA TRP A 10 12.07 -21.05 17.06
C TRP A 10 13.03 -22.20 17.35
N THR A 11 14.33 -21.95 17.26
CA THR A 11 15.38 -22.95 17.53
C THR A 11 16.23 -22.49 18.71
N PRO A 12 16.50 -23.35 19.71
CA PRO A 12 17.44 -23.01 20.77
C PRO A 12 18.86 -22.90 20.20
N VAL A 13 19.65 -21.96 20.70
CA VAL A 13 21.06 -21.76 20.34
C VAL A 13 21.87 -21.77 21.63
N GLU A 14 22.88 -22.62 21.71
CA GLU A 14 23.77 -22.72 22.87
C GLU A 14 24.80 -21.58 22.87
N VAL A 15 25.12 -21.06 24.05
CA VAL A 15 26.10 -19.98 24.22
C VAL A 15 27.47 -20.58 24.51
N PRO A 16 28.53 -20.27 23.74
CA PRO A 16 29.86 -20.76 24.01
C PRO A 16 30.39 -20.20 25.33
N GLN A 17 30.83 -21.07 26.23
CA GLN A 17 31.41 -20.70 27.53
C GLN A 17 32.91 -20.43 27.35
N PHE A 18 33.24 -19.18 27.00
CA PHE A 18 34.62 -18.72 26.88
C PHE A 18 34.93 -17.65 27.93
N TYR A 19 36.01 -17.84 28.68
CA TYR A 19 36.47 -16.91 29.71
C TYR A 19 37.99 -16.74 29.61
N ASN A 20 38.45 -15.50 29.46
CA ASN A 20 39.88 -15.16 29.44
C ASN A 20 40.13 -13.92 30.33
N PRO A 21 40.76 -14.09 31.52
CA PRO A 21 41.05 -12.96 32.40
C PRO A 21 42.18 -12.08 31.83
N LEU A 22 42.06 -10.77 32.03
CA LEU A 22 43.06 -9.81 31.56
C LEU A 22 44.25 -9.78 32.52
N THR A 23 45.39 -10.35 32.11
CA THR A 23 46.61 -10.43 32.92
C THR A 23 47.69 -9.43 32.48
N THR A 24 47.30 -8.22 32.10
CA THR A 24 48.23 -7.18 31.60
C THR A 24 49.34 -6.83 32.60
N ALA A 25 49.05 -6.84 33.90
CA ALA A 25 50.02 -6.54 34.95
C ALA A 25 51.13 -7.61 35.09
N LEU A 26 50.88 -8.83 34.62
CA LEU A 26 51.83 -9.95 34.66
C LEU A 26 52.72 -10.00 33.41
N GLN A 27 52.48 -9.13 32.42
CA GLN A 27 53.24 -9.12 31.18
C GLN A 27 54.43 -8.15 31.25
N PRO A 28 55.54 -8.45 30.55
CA PRO A 28 56.64 -7.50 30.39
C PRO A 28 56.15 -6.20 29.77
N ARG A 29 56.67 -5.05 30.24
CA ARG A 29 56.24 -3.72 29.76
C ARG A 29 56.43 -3.49 28.25
N ASP A 30 57.30 -4.28 27.62
CA ASP A 30 57.59 -4.20 26.19
C ASP A 30 56.55 -4.91 25.31
N LYS A 31 55.65 -5.71 25.90
CA LYS A 31 54.65 -6.49 25.15
C LYS A 31 53.23 -6.02 25.45
N THR A 32 52.44 -5.84 24.40
CA THR A 32 51.00 -5.58 24.51
C THR A 32 50.23 -6.88 24.65
N TRP A 33 49.17 -6.86 25.48
CA TRP A 33 48.29 -8.01 25.63
C TRP A 33 47.54 -8.29 24.32
N THR A 34 47.49 -9.55 23.90
CA THR A 34 46.81 -10.01 22.69
C THR A 34 45.61 -10.88 23.07
N GLY A 35 44.42 -10.41 22.71
CA GLY A 35 43.17 -11.13 22.94
C GLY A 35 42.75 -11.99 21.74
N MET A 36 41.53 -12.53 21.82
CA MET A 36 40.88 -13.16 20.67
C MET A 36 40.66 -12.11 19.58
N LYS A 37 41.13 -12.41 18.37
CA LYS A 37 40.97 -11.52 17.21
C LYS A 37 39.51 -11.40 16.82
N THR A 38 39.14 -10.22 16.30
CA THR A 38 37.79 -10.04 15.79
C THR A 38 37.57 -10.88 14.53
N PHE A 39 36.31 -11.20 14.29
CA PHE A 39 35.90 -11.91 13.09
C PHE A 39 36.38 -11.22 11.79
N ARG A 40 36.46 -9.88 11.77
CA ARG A 40 36.97 -9.08 10.64
C ARG A 40 38.48 -9.21 10.47
N GLU A 41 39.24 -9.13 11.56
CA GLU A 41 40.70 -9.30 11.54
C GLU A 41 41.09 -10.67 11.00
N LEU A 42 40.47 -11.74 11.52
CA LEU A 42 40.71 -13.11 11.04
C LEU A 42 40.44 -13.26 9.54
N ARG A 43 39.31 -12.73 9.06
CA ARG A 43 39.02 -12.74 7.62
C ARG A 43 40.07 -11.98 6.79
N SER A 44 40.54 -10.84 7.28
CA SER A 44 41.56 -10.04 6.59
C SER A 44 42.91 -10.76 6.52
N GLU A 45 43.36 -11.37 7.61
CA GLU A 45 44.64 -12.09 7.68
C GLU A 45 44.65 -13.33 6.81
N HIS A 46 43.53 -14.06 6.79
CA HIS A 46 43.36 -15.27 5.98
C HIS A 46 42.87 -14.98 4.54
N ASN A 47 42.71 -13.72 4.15
CA ASN A 47 42.19 -13.30 2.85
C ASN A 47 40.83 -13.94 2.48
N ILE A 48 39.94 -14.10 3.46
CA ILE A 48 38.61 -14.71 3.29
C ILE A 48 37.55 -13.61 3.07
N PRO A 49 36.82 -13.61 1.95
CA PRO A 49 35.75 -12.63 1.71
C PRO A 49 34.53 -12.87 2.61
N ILE A 50 33.73 -11.82 2.80
CA ILE A 50 32.46 -11.91 3.54
C ILE A 50 31.42 -12.62 2.67
N PRO A 51 30.75 -13.70 3.15
CA PRO A 51 29.72 -14.39 2.39
C PRO A 51 28.46 -13.52 2.29
N VAL A 52 28.01 -13.28 1.07
CA VAL A 52 26.81 -12.48 0.78
C VAL A 52 25.87 -13.30 -0.10
N ASN A 53 24.65 -13.54 0.36
CA ASN A 53 23.61 -14.18 -0.44
C ASN A 53 22.95 -13.14 -1.37
N LYS A 54 23.00 -13.36 -2.68
CA LYS A 54 22.44 -12.47 -3.72
C LYS A 54 20.92 -12.30 -3.64
N ASP A 55 20.23 -13.28 -3.05
CA ASP A 55 18.76 -13.25 -2.91
C ASP A 55 18.31 -12.54 -1.63
N SER A 56 19.20 -12.41 -0.64
CA SER A 56 18.94 -11.63 0.58
C SER A 56 19.17 -10.13 0.40
N LEU A 57 19.84 -9.72 -0.69
CA LEU A 57 20.05 -8.31 -0.99
C LEU A 57 18.74 -7.66 -1.45
N TYR A 58 18.36 -6.57 -0.78
CA TYR A 58 17.22 -5.74 -1.18
C TYR A 58 17.42 -5.20 -2.61
N LYS A 59 16.38 -5.30 -3.42
CA LYS A 59 16.35 -4.81 -4.81
C LYS A 59 15.13 -3.91 -4.99
N PRO A 60 15.22 -2.84 -5.81
CA PRO A 60 14.04 -2.03 -6.14
C PRO A 60 13.02 -2.89 -6.89
N ILE A 61 11.75 -2.82 -6.46
CA ILE A 61 10.65 -3.62 -7.04
C ILE A 61 9.75 -2.70 -7.86
N GLU A 62 9.81 -2.81 -9.18
CA GLU A 62 8.90 -2.11 -10.09
C GLU A 62 7.58 -2.87 -10.24
N ARG A 63 6.50 -2.32 -9.68
CA ARG A 63 5.18 -2.95 -9.73
C ARG A 63 4.41 -2.51 -10.98
N LYS A 64 4.14 -3.46 -11.88
CA LYS A 64 3.26 -3.24 -13.03
C LYS A 64 1.81 -3.00 -12.57
N THR A 65 1.08 -2.18 -13.32
CA THR A 65 -0.34 -1.93 -13.04
C THR A 65 -1.15 -3.21 -13.23
N LYS A 66 -1.80 -3.69 -12.16
CA LYS A 66 -2.62 -4.90 -12.18
C LYS A 66 -3.96 -4.60 -12.86
N LYS A 67 -4.21 -5.20 -14.03
CA LYS A 67 -5.50 -5.18 -14.71
C LYS A 67 -6.19 -6.52 -14.46
N PHE A 68 -7.38 -6.49 -13.86
CA PHE A 68 -8.17 -7.69 -13.62
C PHE A 68 -9.01 -8.04 -14.84
N ASN A 69 -9.31 -9.33 -14.99
CA ASN A 69 -10.21 -9.80 -16.04
C ASN A 69 -11.62 -9.24 -15.80
N PRO A 70 -12.39 -8.98 -16.87
CA PRO A 70 -13.79 -8.56 -16.74
C PRO A 70 -14.62 -9.68 -16.10
N LEU A 71 -15.75 -9.30 -15.52
CA LEU A 71 -16.71 -10.25 -14.95
C LEU A 71 -17.34 -11.12 -16.05
N VAL A 72 -17.20 -12.43 -15.93
CA VAL A 72 -17.81 -13.41 -16.83
C VAL A 72 -18.90 -14.16 -16.08
N ILE A 73 -20.16 -13.97 -16.51
CA ILE A 73 -21.32 -14.65 -15.93
C ILE A 73 -21.43 -16.04 -16.58
N PRO A 74 -21.56 -17.13 -15.80
CA PRO A 74 -21.80 -18.45 -16.35
C PRO A 74 -23.07 -18.49 -17.21
N LYS A 75 -23.03 -19.21 -18.34
CA LYS A 75 -24.15 -19.26 -19.30
C LYS A 75 -25.45 -19.77 -18.70
N LYS A 76 -25.36 -20.74 -17.77
CA LYS A 76 -26.52 -21.30 -17.06
C LYS A 76 -27.23 -20.22 -16.23
N LEU A 77 -26.47 -19.53 -15.39
CA LEU A 77 -26.96 -18.39 -14.59
C LEU A 77 -27.56 -17.31 -15.50
N GLN A 78 -26.85 -16.94 -16.58
CA GLN A 78 -27.34 -15.91 -17.50
C GLN A 78 -28.68 -16.27 -18.17
N ALA A 79 -28.98 -17.56 -18.36
CA ALA A 79 -30.24 -18.01 -18.91
C ALA A 79 -31.39 -17.89 -17.90
N GLU A 80 -31.12 -18.18 -16.62
CA GLU A 80 -32.08 -18.12 -15.51
C GLU A 80 -32.38 -16.70 -15.02
N LEU A 81 -31.53 -15.71 -15.35
CA LEU A 81 -31.74 -14.32 -14.93
C LEU A 81 -33.05 -13.74 -15.50
N PRO A 82 -33.79 -12.95 -14.69
CA PRO A 82 -34.96 -12.23 -15.17
C PRO A 82 -34.57 -11.21 -16.25
N PHE A 83 -35.51 -10.91 -17.15
CA PHE A 83 -35.27 -10.08 -18.34
C PHE A 83 -34.60 -8.73 -18.01
N ALA A 84 -35.01 -8.09 -16.91
CA ALA A 84 -34.48 -6.79 -16.49
C ALA A 84 -32.99 -6.83 -16.14
N SER A 85 -32.48 -7.92 -15.55
CA SER A 85 -31.09 -8.05 -15.11
C SER A 85 -30.18 -8.77 -16.12
N LYS A 86 -30.76 -9.33 -17.19
CA LYS A 86 -29.99 -10.07 -18.21
C LYS A 86 -29.07 -9.13 -18.99
N PRO A 87 -27.76 -9.45 -19.11
CA PRO A 87 -26.82 -8.60 -19.83
C PRO A 87 -27.09 -8.60 -21.34
N LYS A 88 -27.13 -7.40 -21.93
CA LYS A 88 -27.43 -7.17 -23.36
C LYS A 88 -26.16 -7.15 -24.23
N ASN A 89 -25.29 -8.14 -24.05
CA ASN A 89 -24.05 -8.22 -24.81
C ASN A 89 -24.31 -8.68 -26.24
N LYS A 90 -24.09 -7.80 -27.22
CA LYS A 90 -24.22 -8.14 -28.65
C LYS A 90 -22.95 -8.86 -29.12
N PRO A 91 -23.06 -10.07 -29.71
CA PRO A 91 -21.89 -10.72 -30.29
C PRO A 91 -21.37 -9.92 -31.49
N ALA A 92 -20.06 -9.99 -31.74
CA ALA A 92 -19.47 -9.40 -32.93
C ALA A 92 -20.08 -10.04 -34.20
N ARG A 93 -20.46 -9.21 -35.17
CA ARG A 93 -21.01 -9.68 -36.45
C ARG A 93 -19.89 -10.37 -37.25
N LYS A 94 -20.20 -11.53 -37.83
CA LYS A 94 -19.25 -12.28 -38.69
C LYS A 94 -19.12 -11.68 -40.10
N ARG A 95 -20.16 -10.99 -40.58
CA ARG A 95 -20.21 -10.38 -41.91
C ARG A 95 -20.39 -8.87 -41.76
N PRO A 96 -19.70 -8.06 -42.58
CA PRO A 96 -19.86 -6.60 -42.56
C PRO A 96 -21.24 -6.22 -43.09
N ASP A 97 -21.86 -5.24 -42.45
CA ASP A 97 -23.12 -4.63 -42.91
C ASP A 97 -22.91 -3.85 -44.20
N LEU A 98 -24.03 -3.50 -44.86
CA LEU A 98 -24.00 -2.72 -46.09
C LEU A 98 -23.30 -1.37 -45.89
N ASP A 99 -23.54 -0.69 -44.77
CA ASP A 99 -22.91 0.61 -44.47
C ASP A 99 -21.40 0.48 -44.31
N ALA A 100 -20.93 -0.59 -43.67
CA ALA A 100 -19.50 -0.85 -43.53
C ALA A 100 -18.83 -1.14 -44.87
N ARG A 101 -19.55 -1.78 -45.81
CA ARG A 101 -19.05 -2.04 -47.18
C ARG A 101 -19.03 -0.78 -48.05
N ARG A 102 -19.96 0.15 -47.81
CA ARG A 102 -20.09 1.42 -48.55
C ARG A 102 -19.27 2.56 -47.93
N ALA A 103 -18.57 2.31 -46.83
CA ALA A 103 -17.80 3.34 -46.13
C ALA A 103 -16.65 3.86 -47.01
N VAL A 104 -16.58 5.18 -47.14
CA VAL A 104 -15.50 5.87 -47.85
C VAL A 104 -14.21 5.80 -47.02
N VAL A 105 -13.11 5.41 -47.66
CA VAL A 105 -11.80 5.32 -47.00
C VAL A 105 -11.19 6.71 -46.91
N MET A 106 -10.80 7.13 -45.70
CA MET A 106 -10.13 8.41 -45.48
C MET A 106 -8.82 8.52 -46.24
N GLU A 107 -8.60 9.69 -46.82
CA GLU A 107 -7.37 10.04 -47.50
C GLU A 107 -6.18 10.15 -46.50
N PRO A 108 -4.93 10.09 -46.98
CA PRO A 108 -3.76 10.14 -46.11
C PRO A 108 -3.67 11.40 -45.23
N GLU A 109 -4.07 12.56 -45.73
CA GLU A 109 -4.05 13.82 -44.98
C GLU A 109 -5.13 13.85 -43.88
N GLU A 110 -6.35 13.44 -44.22
CA GLU A 110 -7.45 13.31 -43.28
C GLU A 110 -7.12 12.31 -42.17
N ARG A 111 -6.45 11.21 -42.52
CA ARG A 111 -6.00 10.20 -41.55
C ARG A 111 -4.99 10.77 -40.57
N LYS A 112 -4.05 11.61 -41.04
CA LYS A 112 -3.09 12.32 -40.19
C LYS A 112 -3.80 13.31 -39.27
N ALA A 113 -4.71 14.12 -39.80
CA ALA A 113 -5.50 15.07 -39.01
C ALA A 113 -6.34 14.35 -37.93
N HIS A 114 -6.99 13.25 -38.30
CA HIS A 114 -7.75 12.43 -37.38
C HIS A 114 -6.89 11.81 -36.28
N ALA A 115 -5.69 11.31 -36.60
CA ALA A 115 -4.74 10.79 -35.61
C ALA A 115 -4.32 11.87 -34.59
N VAL A 116 -4.06 13.10 -35.05
CA VAL A 116 -3.75 14.23 -34.16
C VAL A 116 -4.91 14.51 -33.19
N VAL A 117 -6.15 14.53 -33.70
CA VAL A 117 -7.34 14.73 -32.87
C VAL A 117 -7.50 13.59 -31.85
N GLN A 118 -7.24 12.34 -32.24
CA GLN A 118 -7.27 11.20 -31.32
C GLN A 118 -6.22 11.32 -30.20
N HIS A 119 -4.99 11.70 -30.54
CA HIS A 119 -3.93 11.93 -29.56
C HIS A 119 -4.30 13.04 -28.58
N TYR A 120 -4.83 14.16 -29.07
CA TYR A 120 -5.28 15.26 -28.22
C TYR A 120 -6.36 14.83 -27.23
N LYS A 121 -7.39 14.09 -27.72
CA LYS A 121 -8.45 13.54 -26.86
C LYS A 121 -7.89 12.61 -25.79
N LEU A 122 -6.92 11.77 -26.13
CA LEU A 122 -6.25 10.88 -25.19
C LEU A 122 -5.45 11.65 -24.13
N MET A 123 -4.65 12.64 -24.54
CA MET A 123 -3.89 13.50 -23.63
C MET A 123 -4.80 14.24 -22.64
N HIS A 124 -5.91 14.81 -23.15
CA HIS A 124 -6.90 15.47 -22.32
C HIS A 124 -7.54 14.50 -21.31
N LYS A 125 -7.95 13.30 -21.74
CA LYS A 125 -8.50 12.26 -20.85
C LYS A 125 -7.52 11.90 -19.75
N VAL A 126 -6.25 11.65 -20.09
CA VAL A 126 -5.20 11.34 -19.12
C VAL A 126 -5.02 12.48 -18.12
N LYS A 127 -4.95 13.74 -18.58
CA LYS A 127 -4.83 14.92 -17.72
C LYS A 127 -5.99 15.04 -16.74
N VAL A 128 -7.24 14.89 -17.21
CA VAL A 128 -8.43 14.94 -16.37
C VAL A 128 -8.46 13.80 -15.35
N THR A 129 -8.12 12.56 -15.75
CA THR A 129 -8.06 11.43 -14.81
C THR A 129 -7.01 11.62 -13.72
N LYS A 130 -5.82 12.13 -14.06
CA LYS A 130 -4.77 12.46 -13.09
C LYS A 130 -5.21 13.55 -12.12
N LYS A 131 -5.88 14.61 -12.61
CA LYS A 131 -6.43 15.68 -11.77
C LYS A 131 -7.46 15.13 -10.78
N LYS A 132 -8.42 14.34 -11.26
CA LYS A 132 -9.45 13.71 -10.42
C LYS A 132 -8.86 12.78 -9.36
N ALA A 133 -7.86 11.98 -9.70
CA ALA A 133 -7.19 11.10 -8.73
C ALA A 133 -6.53 11.90 -7.60
N LYS A 134 -5.77 12.95 -7.94
CA LYS A 134 -5.15 13.85 -6.93
C LYS A 134 -6.19 14.57 -6.06
N GLU A 135 -7.30 15.00 -6.65
CA GLU A 135 -8.39 15.64 -5.91
C GLU A 135 -9.07 14.66 -4.95
N GLN A 136 -9.30 13.42 -5.37
CA GLN A 136 -9.82 12.36 -4.50
C GLN A 136 -8.87 12.02 -3.35
N GLU A 137 -7.55 11.98 -3.59
CA GLU A 137 -6.55 11.80 -2.53
C GLU A 137 -6.62 12.92 -1.49
N LYS A 138 -6.64 14.18 -1.94
CA LYS A 138 -6.78 15.35 -1.06
C LYS A 138 -8.09 15.32 -0.26
N ARG A 139 -9.19 14.97 -0.93
CA ARG A 139 -10.51 14.87 -0.29
C ARG A 139 -10.52 13.78 0.78
N LYS A 140 -9.96 12.60 0.50
CA LYS A 140 -9.83 11.51 1.49
C LYS A 140 -8.99 11.91 2.69
N ALA A 141 -7.86 12.59 2.46
CA ALA A 141 -7.02 13.10 3.55
C ALA A 141 -7.79 14.11 4.42
N TYR A 142 -8.49 15.06 3.79
CA TYR A 142 -9.33 16.02 4.49
C TYR A 142 -10.48 15.37 5.27
N GLU A 143 -11.18 14.40 4.66
CA GLU A 143 -12.25 13.64 5.32
C GLU A 143 -11.73 12.88 6.54
N ALA A 144 -10.53 12.28 6.46
CA ALA A 144 -9.89 11.61 7.58
C ALA A 144 -9.53 12.58 8.72
N GLU A 145 -9.00 13.77 8.40
CA GLU A 145 -8.74 14.80 9.41
C GLU A 145 -10.03 15.34 10.03
N LYS A 146 -11.05 15.60 9.21
CA LYS A 146 -12.36 16.05 9.67
C LYS A 146 -12.99 15.03 10.61
N ALA A 147 -12.93 13.73 10.28
CA ALA A 147 -13.40 12.66 11.14
C ALA A 147 -12.67 12.63 12.49
N LYS A 148 -11.33 12.82 12.50
CA LYS A 148 -10.56 12.94 13.76
C LYS A 148 -11.02 14.14 14.60
N LYS A 149 -11.18 15.31 13.97
CA LYS A 149 -11.66 16.54 14.65
C LYS A 149 -13.08 16.37 15.19
N GLU A 150 -13.97 15.73 14.44
CA GLU A 150 -15.34 15.47 14.86
C GLU A 150 -15.39 14.52 16.06
N VAL A 151 -14.56 13.48 16.12
CA VAL A 151 -14.44 12.60 17.28
C VAL A 151 -13.98 13.38 18.52
N ILE A 152 -12.98 14.26 18.38
CA ILE A 152 -12.49 15.10 19.48
C ILE A 152 -13.59 16.07 19.95
N SER A 153 -14.26 16.76 19.02
CA SER A 153 -15.36 17.68 19.34
C SER A 153 -16.52 16.96 20.03
N LYS A 154 -16.90 15.76 19.56
CA LYS A 154 -17.93 14.94 20.21
C LYS A 154 -17.55 14.55 21.64
N LYS A 155 -16.28 14.19 21.89
CA LYS A 155 -15.77 13.90 23.25
C LYS A 155 -15.86 15.14 24.14
N ARG A 156 -15.35 16.28 23.66
CA ARG A 156 -15.41 17.57 24.36
C ARG A 156 -16.86 17.98 24.69
N ASN A 157 -17.75 17.96 23.70
CA ASN A 157 -19.16 18.31 23.91
C ASN A 157 -19.86 17.36 24.91
N ARG A 158 -19.47 16.09 24.94
CA ARG A 158 -19.98 15.11 25.93
C ARG A 158 -19.52 15.44 27.34
N GLU A 159 -18.26 15.83 27.50
CA GLU A 159 -17.69 16.25 28.79
C GLU A 159 -18.32 17.56 29.27
N GLU A 160 -18.37 18.60 28.44
CA GLU A 160 -19.03 19.88 28.77
C GLU A 160 -20.51 19.68 29.14
N ARG A 161 -21.23 18.81 28.44
CA ARG A 161 -22.62 18.47 28.78
C ARG A 161 -22.72 17.77 30.14
N ARG A 162 -21.80 16.86 30.48
CA ARG A 162 -21.76 16.21 31.79
C ARG A 162 -21.48 17.21 32.91
N GLU A 163 -20.57 18.14 32.69
CA GLU A 163 -20.25 19.20 33.66
C GLU A 163 -21.43 20.13 33.90
N ARG A 164 -22.11 20.59 32.84
CA ARG A 164 -23.34 21.40 32.96
C ARG A 164 -24.41 20.73 33.81
N TYR A 165 -24.72 19.45 33.56
CA TYR A 165 -25.71 18.74 34.37
C TYR A 165 -25.26 18.56 35.83
N ARG A 166 -23.96 18.39 36.10
CA ARG A 166 -23.44 18.30 37.47
C ARG A 166 -23.56 19.63 38.22
N THR A 167 -23.28 20.76 37.56
CA THR A 167 -23.41 22.09 38.20
C THR A 167 -24.87 22.44 38.44
N GLU A 168 -25.76 22.17 37.48
CA GLU A 168 -27.21 22.35 37.64
C GLU A 168 -27.78 21.49 38.78
N ASP A 169 -27.37 20.22 38.90
CA ASP A 169 -27.81 19.34 40.00
C ASP A 169 -27.32 19.85 41.37
N LYS A 170 -26.07 20.32 41.46
CA LYS A 170 -25.54 20.96 42.69
C LYS A 170 -26.33 22.21 43.05
N GLN A 171 -26.60 23.11 42.10
CA GLN A 171 -27.38 24.32 42.34
C GLN A 171 -28.81 24.00 42.78
N LYS A 172 -29.47 22.99 42.16
CA LYS A 172 -30.80 22.54 42.58
C LYS A 172 -30.80 21.95 43.99
N LYS A 173 -29.77 21.18 44.37
CA LYS A 173 -29.62 20.66 45.74
C LYS A 173 -29.39 21.77 46.77
N MET A 174 -28.57 22.77 46.46
CA MET A 174 -28.36 23.91 47.36
C MET A 174 -29.65 24.70 47.58
N LYS A 175 -30.44 24.94 46.52
CA LYS A 175 -31.76 25.59 46.65
C LYS A 175 -32.73 24.79 47.52
N ARG A 176 -32.80 23.47 47.33
CA ARG A 176 -33.67 22.58 48.13
C ARG A 176 -33.28 22.43 49.61
N GLY A 177 -32.06 22.81 49.99
CA GLY A 177 -31.62 22.80 51.40
C GLY A 177 -31.74 24.16 52.09
N GLN A 178 -32.20 25.19 51.38
CA GLN A 178 -32.50 26.52 51.93
C GLN A 178 -34.01 26.74 52.15
N ASP A 179 -34.85 25.82 51.66
CA ASP A 179 -36.26 25.68 52.00
C ASP A 179 -36.42 24.66 53.14
#